data_AF-A0A2D7X1D2-F1
#
_entry.id   AF-A0A2D7X1D2-F1
#
_cell.length_a   1.000
_cell.length_b   1.000
_cell.length_c   1.000
_cell.angle_alpha   90.00
_cell.angle_beta   90.00
_cell.angle_gamma   90.00
#
_symmetry.space_group_name_H-M   'P 1'
#
loop_
_entity.id
_entity.type
_entity.pdbx_description
1 polymer ?
#
loop_
_entity_poly.entity_id
_entity_poly.type
_entity_poly.pdbx_seq_one_letter_code
_entity_poly.pdbx_strand_id
1 'polypeptide(L)'
;MDLKTTISEGAMKLMFELNGWTLTNPFIHEGVAFVKPDFYPDRFVIGTSKKGYIYAGGHSRITYRGRVFDSVNELIDMYGNSAIDNFKEWLFEVEKEWVVTRDGSDFIYSFTTLDKLPKTTKVRC
;
A
#
# COMPACT_ATOMS: atom_id res chain seq x y z
N MET A 1 -11.39 -14.56 -0.86
CA MET A 1 -10.12 -13.81 -0.67
C MET A 1 -10.00 -12.87 -1.85
N ASP A 2 -10.23 -11.58 -1.63
CA ASP A 2 -10.19 -10.59 -2.73
C ASP A 2 -8.71 -10.30 -3.04
N LEU A 3 -8.25 -10.73 -4.21
CA LEU A 3 -6.85 -10.61 -4.66
C LEU A 3 -6.40 -9.15 -4.85
N LYS A 4 -7.31 -8.18 -4.65
CA LYS A 4 -7.03 -6.74 -4.79
C LYS A 4 -6.28 -6.14 -3.60
N THR A 5 -6.31 -6.76 -2.44
CA THR A 5 -5.79 -6.17 -1.19
C THR A 5 -4.65 -6.93 -0.54
N THR A 6 -4.52 -8.24 -0.78
CA THR A 6 -3.47 -9.08 -0.20
C THR A 6 -2.90 -10.07 -1.20
N ILE A 7 -1.61 -10.39 -1.07
CA ILE A 7 -0.90 -11.42 -1.84
C ILE A 7 0.15 -12.08 -0.95
N SER A 8 0.69 -13.25 -1.33
CA SER A 8 1.84 -13.81 -0.60
C SER A 8 3.05 -12.86 -0.67
N GLU A 9 3.86 -12.82 0.39
CA GLU A 9 5.09 -12.00 0.45
C GLU A 9 6.02 -12.28 -0.74
N GLY A 10 6.22 -13.55 -1.07
CA GLY A 10 7.04 -13.96 -2.21
C GLY A 10 6.49 -13.45 -3.55
N ALA A 11 5.17 -13.48 -3.74
CA ALA A 11 4.55 -12.94 -4.95
C ALA A 11 4.69 -11.41 -5.03
N MET A 12 4.58 -10.70 -3.90
CA MET A 12 4.80 -9.25 -3.85
C MET A 12 6.22 -8.90 -4.27
N LYS A 13 7.21 -9.58 -3.66
CA LYS A 13 8.62 -9.40 -3.98
C LYS A 13 8.90 -9.64 -5.46
N LEU A 14 8.40 -10.75 -6.00
CA LEU A 14 8.58 -11.09 -7.42
C LEU A 14 7.95 -10.03 -8.34
N MET A 15 6.76 -9.52 -8.03
CA MET A 15 6.12 -8.46 -8.84
C MET A 15 6.93 -7.16 -8.87
N PHE A 16 7.49 -6.74 -7.74
CA PHE A 16 8.35 -5.56 -7.67
C PHE A 16 9.62 -5.79 -8.51
N GLU A 17 10.29 -6.93 -8.33
CA GLU A 17 11.52 -7.27 -9.03
C GLU A 17 11.30 -7.35 -10.56
N LEU A 18 10.21 -7.99 -11.02
CA LEU A 18 9.85 -8.07 -12.44
C LEU A 18 9.59 -6.70 -13.08
N ASN A 19 9.16 -5.71 -12.28
CA ASN A 19 8.97 -4.33 -12.71
C ASN A 19 10.21 -3.45 -12.48
N GLY A 20 11.30 -4.04 -11.98
CA GLY A 20 12.59 -3.38 -11.74
C GLY A 20 12.66 -2.57 -10.45
N TRP A 21 11.73 -2.79 -9.53
CA TRP A 21 11.72 -2.18 -8.20
C TRP A 21 12.28 -3.15 -7.16
N THR A 22 12.96 -2.61 -6.15
CA THR A 22 13.34 -3.33 -4.93
C THR A 22 12.25 -3.11 -3.89
N LEU A 23 11.56 -4.18 -3.51
CA LEU A 23 10.61 -4.18 -2.39
C LEU A 23 11.37 -3.94 -1.08
N THR A 24 10.82 -3.10 -0.20
CA THR A 24 11.42 -2.80 1.12
C THR A 24 10.84 -3.71 2.20
N ASN A 25 9.90 -3.22 3.01
CA ASN A 25 9.30 -3.93 4.14
C ASN A 25 7.77 -3.90 4.03
N PRO A 26 7.14 -4.88 3.37
CA PRO A 26 5.69 -4.95 3.30
C PRO A 26 5.08 -5.23 4.67
N PHE A 27 3.86 -4.74 4.91
CA PHE A 27 3.09 -5.11 6.08
C PHE A 27 2.58 -6.56 5.90
N ILE A 28 3.02 -7.45 6.77
CA ILE A 28 2.65 -8.88 6.76
C ILE A 28 1.71 -9.17 7.93
N HIS A 29 0.59 -9.83 7.64
CA HIS A 29 -0.32 -10.35 8.66
C HIS A 29 -0.81 -11.73 8.23
N GLU A 30 -0.73 -12.71 9.14
CA GLU A 30 -1.06 -14.13 8.89
C GLU A 30 -0.41 -14.73 7.62
N GLY A 31 0.83 -14.33 7.31
CA GLY A 31 1.59 -14.85 6.17
C GLY A 31 1.20 -14.26 4.81
N VAL A 32 0.30 -13.26 4.79
CA VAL A 32 0.00 -12.48 3.58
C VAL A 32 0.48 -11.04 3.70
N ALA A 33 0.98 -10.52 2.60
CA ALA A 33 1.41 -9.14 2.45
C ALA A 33 0.24 -8.25 2.01
N PHE A 34 0.08 -7.11 2.68
CA PHE A 34 -0.93 -6.13 2.35
C PHE A 34 -0.45 -5.20 1.24
N VAL A 35 -1.27 -5.10 0.21
CA VAL A 35 -0.99 -4.34 -1.00
C VAL A 35 -1.51 -2.91 -0.90
N LYS A 36 -2.57 -2.72 -0.13
CA LYS A 36 -3.28 -1.45 -0.03
C LYS A 36 -2.44 -0.42 0.76
N PRO A 37 -2.21 0.79 0.23
CA PRO A 37 -1.36 1.80 0.88
C PRO A 37 -1.90 2.29 2.23
N ASP A 38 -3.20 2.13 2.49
CA ASP A 38 -3.83 2.51 3.77
C ASP A 38 -3.26 1.75 4.98
N PHE A 39 -2.67 0.57 4.78
CA PHE A 39 -1.99 -0.22 5.82
C PHE A 39 -0.60 0.33 6.20
N TYR A 40 -0.15 1.39 5.52
CA TYR A 40 1.17 1.94 5.71
C TYR A 40 1.09 3.39 6.22
N PRO A 41 2.06 3.83 7.04
CA PRO A 41 2.19 5.23 7.41
C PRO A 41 2.27 6.14 6.17
N ASP A 42 1.86 7.41 6.30
CA ASP A 42 2.09 8.37 5.22
C ASP A 42 3.60 8.48 4.93
N ARG A 43 3.95 8.65 3.65
CA ARG A 43 5.31 8.65 3.10
C ARG A 43 6.09 7.34 3.30
N PHE A 44 5.44 6.25 3.71
CA PHE A 44 6.11 4.96 3.81
C PHE A 44 6.58 4.48 2.42
N VAL A 45 7.87 4.25 2.25
CA VAL A 45 8.47 3.79 0.99
C VAL A 45 8.36 2.27 0.89
N ILE A 46 7.52 1.77 -0.01
CA ILE A 46 7.35 0.34 -0.28
C ILE A 46 8.31 -0.17 -1.36
N GLY A 47 8.71 0.70 -2.28
CA GLY A 47 9.53 0.33 -3.44
C GLY A 47 10.61 1.36 -3.71
N THR A 48 11.82 0.88 -4.01
CA THR A 48 12.95 1.73 -4.40
C THR A 48 13.51 1.30 -5.74
N SER A 49 14.07 2.24 -6.48
CA SER A 49 14.91 1.99 -7.64
C SER A 49 16.08 2.98 -7.64
N LYS A 50 16.99 2.86 -8.61
CA LYS A 50 18.13 3.79 -8.72
C LYS A 50 17.73 5.27 -8.84
N LYS A 51 16.53 5.57 -9.36
CA LYS A 51 16.07 6.93 -9.70
C LYS A 51 14.65 7.22 -9.24
N GLY A 52 14.11 6.47 -8.28
CA GLY A 52 12.71 6.70 -7.92
C GLY A 52 12.25 5.89 -6.73
N TYR A 53 11.13 6.34 -6.18
CA TYR A 53 10.50 5.76 -4.99
C TYR A 53 9.02 5.53 -5.25
N ILE A 54 8.49 4.53 -4.59
CA ILE A 54 7.06 4.31 -4.44
C ILE A 54 6.75 4.47 -2.96
N TYR A 55 5.90 5.45 -2.61
CA TYR A 55 5.50 5.68 -1.23
C TYR A 55 3.99 5.77 -1.06
N ALA A 56 3.47 5.43 0.13
CA ALA A 56 2.07 5.61 0.46
C ALA A 56 1.79 7.10 0.67
N GLY A 57 0.91 7.69 -0.15
CA GLY A 57 0.58 9.10 -0.10
C GLY A 57 -0.91 9.34 0.14
N GLY A 58 -1.21 10.33 0.95
CA GLY A 58 -2.56 10.78 1.24
C GLY A 58 -3.02 10.42 2.65
N HIS A 59 -4.33 10.51 2.89
CA HIS A 59 -4.94 10.16 4.17
C HIS A 59 -6.03 9.12 3.94
N SER A 60 -6.33 8.36 4.99
CA SER A 60 -7.42 7.37 4.98
C SER A 60 -8.58 7.94 5.78
N ARG A 61 -9.80 7.51 5.44
CA ARG A 61 -10.97 7.70 6.28
C ARG A 61 -11.79 6.43 6.24
N ILE A 62 -11.94 5.77 7.37
CA ILE A 62 -12.48 4.42 7.46
C ILE A 62 -13.66 4.43 8.41
N THR A 63 -14.82 4.03 7.92
CA THR A 63 -15.99 3.79 8.76
C THR A 63 -16.08 2.30 9.09
N TYR A 64 -16.03 1.97 10.37
CA TYR A 64 -16.15 0.60 10.88
C TYR A 64 -16.96 0.56 12.17
N ARG A 65 -17.97 -0.32 12.23
CA ARG A 65 -18.89 -0.47 13.39
C ARG A 65 -19.50 0.85 13.88
N GLY A 66 -19.86 1.73 12.95
CA GLY A 66 -20.47 3.03 13.25
C GLY A 66 -19.51 4.10 13.79
N ARG A 67 -18.19 3.85 13.76
CA ARG A 67 -17.15 4.82 14.11
C ARG A 67 -16.30 5.15 12.88
N VAL A 68 -15.78 6.37 12.84
CA VAL A 68 -14.87 6.85 11.79
C VAL A 68 -13.46 6.88 12.36
N PHE A 69 -12.49 6.41 11.57
CA PHE A 69 -11.07 6.36 11.86
C PHE A 69 -10.29 7.08 10.76
N ASP A 70 -9.23 7.79 11.13
CA ASP A 70 -8.36 8.51 10.19
C ASP A 70 -7.21 7.64 9.67
N SER A 71 -7.07 6.42 10.21
CA SER A 71 -6.09 5.44 9.72
C SER A 71 -6.45 4.00 10.08
N VAL A 72 -5.85 3.06 9.35
CA VAL A 72 -5.91 1.62 9.69
C VAL A 72 -5.28 1.36 11.06
N ASN A 73 -4.18 2.06 11.39
CA ASN A 73 -3.52 1.91 12.68
C ASN A 73 -4.45 2.29 13.83
N GLU A 74 -5.16 3.41 13.73
CA GLU A 74 -6.11 3.84 14.76
C GLU A 74 -7.25 2.81 14.97
N LEU A 75 -7.74 2.23 13.87
CA LEU A 75 -8.75 1.18 13.92
C LEU A 75 -8.21 -0.07 14.63
N ILE A 76 -7.00 -0.51 14.28
CA ILE A 76 -6.34 -1.67 14.89
C ILE A 76 -6.01 -1.40 16.36
N ASP A 77 -5.58 -0.19 16.73
CA ASP A 77 -5.31 0.18 18.11
C ASP A 77 -6.58 0.10 18.97
N MET A 78 -7.74 0.45 18.40
CA MET A 78 -9.03 0.40 19.09
C MET A 78 -9.63 -1.01 19.19
N TYR A 79 -9.56 -1.81 18.12
CA TYR A 79 -10.26 -3.10 18.02
C TYR A 79 -9.36 -4.33 18.01
N GLY A 80 -8.04 -4.13 18.04
CA GLY A 80 -7.02 -5.17 17.94
C GLY A 80 -6.85 -5.72 16.52
N ASN A 81 -5.83 -6.56 16.35
CA ASN A 81 -5.51 -7.20 15.06
C ASN A 81 -6.65 -8.05 14.50
N SER A 82 -7.54 -8.60 15.34
CA SER A 82 -8.74 -9.34 14.91
C SER A 82 -9.74 -8.49 14.11
N ALA A 83 -9.59 -7.16 14.12
CA ALA A 83 -10.38 -6.30 13.24
C ALA A 83 -10.06 -6.54 11.76
N ILE A 84 -8.84 -6.99 11.44
CA ILE A 84 -8.39 -7.30 10.08
C ILE A 84 -9.18 -8.48 9.50
N ASP A 85 -9.57 -9.46 10.32
CA ASP A 85 -10.43 -10.59 9.91
C ASP A 85 -11.79 -10.11 9.36
N ASN A 86 -12.22 -8.93 9.81
CA ASN A 86 -13.47 -8.29 9.42
C ASN A 86 -13.24 -7.16 8.39
N PHE A 87 -12.12 -7.17 7.66
CA PHE A 87 -11.76 -6.13 6.68
C PHE A 87 -12.87 -5.86 5.65
N LYS A 88 -13.65 -6.88 5.28
CA LYS A 88 -14.80 -6.75 4.36
C LYS A 88 -15.91 -5.80 4.86
N GLU A 89 -15.94 -5.52 6.15
CA GLU A 89 -16.91 -4.64 6.80
C GLU A 89 -16.41 -3.20 6.92
N TRP A 90 -15.14 -2.95 6.54
CA TRP A 90 -14.55 -1.62 6.59
C TRP A 90 -14.99 -0.83 5.36
N LEU A 91 -15.57 0.34 5.59
CA LEU A 91 -15.94 1.27 4.52
C LEU A 91 -14.86 2.34 4.40
N PHE A 92 -14.05 2.27 3.35
CA PHE A 92 -13.10 3.33 3.04
C PHE A 92 -13.83 4.48 2.32
N GLU A 93 -13.98 5.61 3.02
CA GLU A 93 -14.55 6.84 2.48
C GLU A 93 -13.49 7.67 1.72
N VAL A 94 -12.25 7.60 2.21
CA VAL A 94 -11.06 8.18 1.56
C VAL A 94 -9.94 7.15 1.65
N GLU A 95 -9.23 6.98 0.55
CA GLU A 95 -8.16 5.99 0.40
C GLU A 95 -6.84 6.66 0.06
N LYS A 96 -5.75 6.12 0.61
CA LYS A 96 -4.40 6.44 0.15
C LYS A 96 -4.15 5.87 -1.24
N GLU A 97 -3.13 6.42 -1.90
CA GLU A 97 -2.58 5.87 -3.13
C GLU A 97 -1.08 5.62 -2.99
N TRP A 98 -0.56 4.68 -3.78
CA TRP A 98 0.87 4.60 -4.01
C TRP A 98 1.29 5.71 -4.97
N VAL A 99 2.21 6.56 -4.52
CA VAL A 99 2.76 7.66 -5.29
C VAL A 99 4.14 7.29 -5.80
N VAL A 100 4.38 7.53 -7.09
CA VAL A 100 5.65 7.25 -7.75
C VAL A 100 6.39 8.54 -8.01
N THR A 101 7.64 8.62 -7.57
CA THR A 101 8.52 9.75 -7.83
C THR A 101 9.75 9.40 -8.65
N ARG A 102 10.28 10.39 -9.35
CA ARG A 102 11.60 10.40 -9.98
C ARG A 102 12.56 11.21 -9.12
N ASP A 103 13.78 10.71 -8.99
CA ASP A 103 14.91 11.34 -8.28
C ASP A 103 14.58 11.83 -6.85
N GLY A 104 13.58 11.23 -6.20
CA GLY A 104 13.18 11.54 -4.82
C GLY A 104 12.06 12.56 -4.68
N SER A 105 11.91 13.48 -5.62
CA SER A 105 11.00 14.63 -5.47
C SER A 105 9.91 14.72 -6.54
N ASP A 106 10.21 14.31 -7.76
CA ASP A 106 9.38 14.68 -8.90
C ASP A 106 8.24 13.68 -9.05
N PHE A 107 7.01 14.15 -8.77
CA PHE A 107 5.82 13.34 -8.95
C PHE A 107 5.68 12.91 -10.41
N ILE A 108 5.46 11.61 -10.62
CA ILE A 108 5.19 11.06 -11.96
C ILE A 108 3.72 10.72 -12.07
N TYR A 109 3.24 9.85 -11.18
CA TYR A 109 1.85 9.41 -11.14
C TYR A 109 1.54 8.66 -9.83
N SER A 110 0.26 8.34 -9.61
CA SER A 110 -0.22 7.53 -8.49
C SER A 110 -1.07 6.33 -8.93
N PHE A 111 -1.14 5.30 -8.09
CA PHE A 111 -1.96 4.11 -8.33
C PHE A 111 -2.45 3.47 -7.04
N THR A 112 -3.57 2.77 -7.10
CA THR A 112 -4.21 2.13 -5.94
C THR A 112 -3.92 0.64 -5.82
N THR A 113 -3.73 -0.06 -6.94
CA THR A 113 -3.65 -1.53 -7.00
C THR A 113 -2.38 -2.00 -7.73
N LEU A 114 -1.82 -3.15 -7.33
CA LEU A 114 -0.51 -3.62 -7.85
C LEU A 114 -0.49 -3.98 -9.34
N ASP A 115 -1.63 -4.26 -9.97
CA ASP A 115 -1.71 -4.44 -11.42
C ASP A 115 -1.30 -3.17 -12.19
N LYS A 116 -1.35 -2.01 -11.54
CA LYS A 116 -0.94 -0.70 -12.06
C LYS A 116 0.50 -0.31 -11.67
N LEU A 117 1.25 -1.22 -11.04
CA LEU A 117 2.66 -1.01 -10.70
C LEU A 117 3.46 -0.69 -11.97
N PRO A 118 4.22 0.42 -12.01
CA PRO A 118 4.97 0.79 -13.20
C PRO A 118 6.17 -0.12 -13.37
N LYS A 119 6.61 -0.31 -14.61
CA LYS A 119 8.01 -0.62 -14.86
C LYS A 119 8.88 0.60 -14.58
N THR A 120 10.03 0.41 -13.93
CA THR A 120 11.01 1.49 -13.70
C THR A 120 11.49 2.16 -14.98
N THR A 121 11.38 1.52 -16.14
CA THR A 121 11.69 2.15 -17.44
C THR A 121 10.83 3.39 -17.71
N LYS A 122 9.56 3.41 -17.28
CA LYS A 122 8.68 4.60 -17.40
C LYS A 122 9.14 5.76 -16.52
N VAL A 123 9.89 5.46 -15.45
CA VAL A 123 10.45 6.47 -14.52
C VAL A 123 11.76 7.06 -15.05
N ARG A 124 12.44 6.38 -15.98
CA ARG A 124 13.75 6.82 -16.52
C ARG A 124 13.66 7.83 -17.68
N CYS A 125 12.52 7.88 -18.37
CA CYS A 125 12.31 8.71 -19.56
C CYS A 125 11.83 10.10 -19.18
#